data_AF-A0A8J5ZVZ8-F1
#
_entry.id   AF-A0A8J5ZVZ8-F1
#
_cell.length_a   1.000
_cell.length_b   1.000
_cell.length_c   1.000
_cell.angle_alpha   90.00
_cell.angle_beta   90.00
_cell.angle_gamma   90.00
#
_symmetry.space_group_name_H-M   'P 1'
#
loop_
_entity.id
_entity.type
_entity.pdbx_description
1 polymer ?
#
loop_
_entity_poly.entity_id
_entity_poly.type
_entity_poly.pdbx_seq_one_letter_code
_entity_poly.pdbx_strand_id
1 'polypeptide(L)'
;FGKQPIENLFSDLQDGKRLLDLLEGLTGHKLPQEKGSTRVHALNNVNKALRVLQKNNVDLVNIGSSDIVDGNHKLTLGLIWNIILHWQVKNVMKNIMAGLQQTNSEKILLSWVRQSTRNYPQVNVINFTTSWSDGLALNALIHSHR
;
A
#
# COMPACT_ATOMS: atom_id res chain seq x y z
N PHE A 1 -12.78 -10.71 19.40
CA PHE A 1 -11.36 -10.43 19.60
C PHE A 1 -10.75 -10.04 18.27
N GLY A 2 -10.36 -8.77 18.12
CA GLY A 2 -9.73 -8.24 16.91
C GLY A 2 -8.79 -7.10 17.30
N LYS A 3 -7.74 -6.88 16.52
CA LYS A 3 -6.89 -5.70 16.67
C LYS A 3 -7.78 -4.47 16.43
N GLN A 4 -7.72 -3.45 17.30
CA GLN A 4 -8.59 -2.28 17.12
C GLN A 4 -8.26 -1.57 15.80
N PRO A 5 -9.28 -1.11 15.07
CA PRO A 5 -9.07 -0.32 13.87
C PRO A 5 -8.35 0.99 14.22
N ILE A 6 -7.64 1.54 13.24
CA ILE A 6 -7.17 2.92 13.31
C ILE A 6 -8.34 3.85 12.96
N GLU A 7 -8.46 4.97 13.66
CA GLU A 7 -9.43 6.03 13.37
C GLU A 7 -8.73 7.20 12.68
N ASN A 8 -7.49 7.51 13.09
CA ASN A 8 -6.68 8.58 12.51
C ASN A 8 -5.29 8.07 12.13
N LEU A 9 -5.04 8.03 10.82
CA LEU A 9 -3.78 7.54 10.24
C LEU A 9 -2.54 8.28 10.77
N PHE A 10 -2.68 9.55 11.17
CA PHE A 10 -1.54 10.40 11.53
C PHE A 10 -1.14 10.28 13.00
N SER A 11 -2.07 9.89 13.89
CA SER A 11 -1.80 9.66 15.32
C SER A 11 -1.62 8.19 15.65
N ASP A 12 -2.43 7.31 15.04
CA ASP A 12 -2.57 5.93 15.53
C ASP A 12 -1.42 5.02 15.08
N LEU A 13 -0.56 5.53 14.19
CA LEU A 13 0.66 4.86 13.74
C LEU A 13 1.91 5.30 14.52
N GLN A 14 1.82 6.38 15.32
CA GLN A 14 2.99 7.01 15.94
C GLN A 14 3.70 6.09 16.94
N ASP A 15 2.98 5.19 17.64
CA ASP A 15 3.60 4.25 18.58
C ASP A 15 4.23 3.01 17.92
N GLY A 16 4.06 2.88 16.60
CA GLY A 16 4.57 1.79 15.77
C GLY A 16 3.89 0.44 15.95
N LYS A 17 2.97 0.26 16.91
CA LYS A 17 2.36 -1.07 17.19
C LYS A 17 1.43 -1.49 16.06
N ARG A 18 0.63 -0.55 15.54
CA ARG A 18 -0.27 -0.80 14.40
C ARG A 18 0.49 -1.09 13.10
N LEU A 19 1.65 -0.47 12.91
CA LEU A 19 2.53 -0.78 11.78
C LEU A 19 3.08 -2.20 11.89
N LEU A 20 3.54 -2.62 13.07
CA LEU A 20 3.98 -3.99 13.29
C LEU A 20 2.82 -4.96 13.09
N ASP A 21 1.64 -4.67 13.63
CA ASP A 21 0.44 -5.49 13.46
C ASP A 21 0.06 -5.73 11.98
N LEU A 22 0.13 -4.68 11.17
CA LEU A 22 -0.09 -4.74 9.73
C LEU A 22 0.96 -5.62 9.04
N LEU A 23 2.24 -5.42 9.37
CA LEU A 23 3.33 -6.19 8.78
C LEU A 23 3.31 -7.66 9.20
N GLU A 24 2.85 -7.98 10.41
CA GLU A 24 2.60 -9.37 10.79
C GLU A 24 1.60 -10.03 9.85
N GLY A 25 0.49 -9.35 9.54
CA GLY A 25 -0.53 -9.86 8.62
C GLY A 25 -0.03 -9.99 7.18
N LEU A 26 0.76 -9.03 6.71
CA LEU A 26 1.30 -9.02 5.34
C LEU A 26 2.45 -10.00 5.12
N THR A 27 3.29 -10.22 6.14
CA THR A 27 4.46 -11.10 6.05
C THR A 27 4.19 -12.51 6.55
N GLY A 28 3.13 -12.72 7.34
CA GLY A 28 2.84 -13.98 8.01
C GLY A 28 3.77 -14.30 9.21
N HIS A 29 4.65 -13.38 9.60
CA HIS A 29 5.62 -13.58 10.69
C HIS A 29 5.23 -12.75 11.91
N LYS A 30 5.40 -13.30 13.11
CA LYS A 30 5.17 -12.57 14.36
C LYS A 30 6.28 -11.56 14.61
N LEU A 31 5.92 -10.31 14.93
CA LEU A 31 6.85 -9.20 15.14
C LEU A 31 6.76 -8.70 16.59
N PRO A 32 7.83 -8.81 17.39
CA PRO A 32 7.79 -8.43 18.80
C PRO A 32 7.66 -6.91 18.99
N GLN A 33 6.62 -6.50 19.71
CA GLN A 33 6.34 -5.11 20.05
C GLN A 33 6.93 -4.74 21.41
N GLU A 34 7.53 -3.55 21.50
CA GLU A 34 7.82 -2.90 22.79
C GLU A 34 6.50 -2.49 23.46
N LYS A 35 6.35 -2.85 24.74
CA LYS A 35 5.11 -2.61 25.50
C LYS A 35 5.02 -1.23 26.15
N GLY A 36 6.13 -0.50 26.23
CA GLY A 36 6.17 0.82 26.86
C GLY A 36 5.44 1.91 26.07
N SER A 37 5.21 3.05 26.72
CA SER A 37 4.49 4.22 26.19
C SER A 37 5.39 5.43 25.91
N THR A 38 6.69 5.32 26.17
CA THR A 38 7.62 6.44 25.93
C THR A 38 7.97 6.56 24.44
N ARG A 39 8.40 7.75 24.01
CA ARG A 39 8.87 8.00 22.64
C ARG A 39 9.98 7.04 22.19
N VAL A 40 10.83 6.58 23.11
CA VAL A 40 11.89 5.60 22.81
C VAL A 40 11.30 4.25 22.41
N HIS A 41 10.25 3.78 23.08
CA HIS A 41 9.55 2.54 22.71
C HIS A 41 8.88 2.67 21.34
N ALA A 42 8.26 3.83 21.07
CA ALA A 42 7.67 4.14 19.77
C ALA A 42 8.71 4.10 18.64
N LEU A 43 9.85 4.78 18.81
CA LEU A 43 10.96 4.75 17.86
C LEU A 43 11.47 3.33 17.63
N ASN A 44 11.60 2.52 18.68
CA ASN A 44 12.02 1.12 18.55
C ASN A 44 11.02 0.29 17.75
N ASN A 45 9.71 0.46 17.99
CA ASN A 45 8.67 -0.23 17.23
C ASN A 45 8.69 0.18 15.75
N VAL A 46 8.72 1.48 15.46
CA VAL A 46 8.78 1.97 14.08
C VAL A 46 10.08 1.53 13.40
N ASN A 47 11.23 1.59 14.06
CA ASN A 47 12.50 1.09 13.51
C ASN A 47 12.43 -0.40 13.16
N LYS A 48 11.79 -1.23 14.00
CA LYS A 48 11.55 -2.65 13.68
C LYS A 48 10.69 -2.78 12.42
N ALA A 49 9.61 -2.01 12.31
CA ALA A 49 8.74 -2.01 11.12
C ALA A 49 9.52 -1.61 9.85
N LEU A 50 10.28 -0.51 9.89
CA LEU A 50 11.09 -0.06 8.74
C LEU A 50 12.14 -1.10 8.33
N ARG A 51 12.79 -1.78 9.29
CA ARG A 51 13.73 -2.88 8.99
C ARG A 51 13.04 -4.06 8.30
N VAL A 52 11.82 -4.41 8.72
CA VAL A 52 11.04 -5.47 8.06
C VAL A 52 10.71 -5.06 6.63
N LEU A 53 10.31 -3.81 6.41
CA LEU A 53 10.04 -3.27 5.07
C LEU A 53 11.28 -3.31 4.17
N GLN A 54 12.44 -2.87 4.67
CA GLN A 54 13.71 -2.94 3.93
C GLN A 54 14.09 -4.38 3.57
N LYS A 55 13.95 -5.32 4.52
CA LYS A 55 14.21 -6.76 4.26
C LYS A 55 13.30 -7.34 3.18
N ASN A 56 12.10 -6.78 3.01
CA ASN A 56 11.17 -7.17 1.96
C ASN A 56 11.35 -6.35 0.68
N ASN A 57 12.41 -5.55 0.52
CA ASN A 57 12.67 -4.71 -0.66
C ASN A 57 11.56 -3.67 -0.91
N VAL A 58 11.06 -3.06 0.15
CA VAL A 58 10.21 -1.86 0.10
C VAL A 58 11.11 -0.64 0.08
N ASP A 59 10.84 0.28 -0.83
CA ASP A 59 11.56 1.54 -0.90
C ASP A 59 11.09 2.48 0.22
N LEU A 60 12.02 3.10 0.93
CA LEU A 60 11.78 4.00 2.06
C LEU A 60 12.57 5.31 1.92
N VAL A 61 12.85 5.75 0.69
CA VAL A 61 13.58 7.01 0.45
C VAL A 61 12.99 8.14 1.30
N ASN A 62 13.84 8.74 2.14
CA ASN A 62 13.52 9.86 3.03
C ASN A 62 12.46 9.58 4.12
N ILE A 63 12.24 8.32 4.53
CA ILE A 63 11.34 7.98 5.63
C ILE A 63 12.13 7.41 6.81
N GLY A 64 12.26 8.21 7.87
CA GLY A 64 12.84 7.81 9.15
C GLY A 64 11.79 7.45 10.19
N SER A 65 12.21 6.82 11.29
CA SER A 65 11.30 6.47 12.39
C SER A 65 10.80 7.69 13.15
N SER A 66 11.63 8.72 13.30
CA SER A 66 11.22 10.00 13.90
C SER A 66 10.08 10.66 13.14
N ASP A 67 10.10 10.58 11.80
CA ASP A 67 9.05 11.18 10.98
C ASP A 67 7.66 10.59 11.27
N ILE A 68 7.61 9.28 11.53
CA ILE A 68 6.36 8.59 11.87
C ILE A 68 5.97 8.88 13.32
N VAL A 69 6.91 8.76 14.25
CA VAL A 69 6.64 8.96 15.69
C VAL A 69 6.21 10.40 15.98
N ASP A 70 6.81 11.37 15.30
CA ASP A 70 6.53 12.80 15.48
C ASP A 70 5.35 13.28 14.59
N GLY A 71 4.72 12.38 13.83
CA GLY A 71 3.46 12.66 13.14
C GLY A 71 3.58 13.44 11.82
N ASN A 72 4.66 13.27 11.05
CA ASN A 72 4.79 13.89 9.73
C ASN A 72 3.79 13.28 8.73
N HIS A 73 2.68 13.97 8.49
CA HIS A 73 1.58 13.46 7.65
C HIS A 73 2.03 13.03 6.25
N LYS A 74 2.91 13.81 5.59
CA LYS A 74 3.38 13.52 4.23
C LYS A 74 4.18 12.22 4.20
N LEU A 75 5.09 12.03 5.15
CA LEU A 75 5.93 10.84 5.21
C LEU A 75 5.16 9.62 5.71
N THR A 76 4.18 9.80 6.59
CA THR A 76 3.24 8.73 6.98
C THR A 76 2.42 8.24 5.79
N LEU A 77 1.88 9.14 4.96
CA LEU A 77 1.20 8.75 3.72
C LEU A 77 2.14 8.05 2.74
N GLY A 78 3.37 8.56 2.60
CA GLY A 78 4.40 7.93 1.77
C GLY A 78 4.74 6.50 2.22
N LEU A 79 4.86 6.27 3.53
CA LEU A 79 5.11 4.95 4.09
C LEU A 79 3.99 3.97 3.76
N ILE A 80 2.74 4.37 4.01
CA ILE A 80 1.56 3.53 3.76
C ILE A 80 1.39 3.26 2.26
N TRP A 81 1.64 4.27 1.42
CA TRP A 81 1.64 4.11 -0.03
C TRP A 81 2.67 3.06 -0.48
N ASN A 82 3.90 3.12 0.03
CA ASN A 82 4.95 2.17 -0.33
C ASN A 82 4.60 0.74 0.11
N ILE A 83 3.91 0.57 1.25
CA ILE A 83 3.38 -0.72 1.72
C ILE A 83 2.30 -1.26 0.77
N ILE A 84 1.31 -0.43 0.41
CA ILE A 84 0.23 -0.77 -0.52
C ILE A 84 0.81 -1.19 -1.88
N LEU A 85 1.73 -0.37 -2.41
CA LEU A 85 2.38 -0.62 -3.68
C LEU A 85 3.11 -1.97 -3.68
N HIS A 86 3.82 -2.29 -2.60
CA HIS A 86 4.58 -3.53 -2.48
C HIS A 86 3.69 -4.78 -2.38
N TRP A 87 2.70 -4.80 -1.48
CA TRP A 87 1.93 -6.03 -1.23
C TRP A 87 0.69 -6.20 -2.09
N GLN A 88 0.02 -5.12 -2.50
CA GLN A 88 -1.19 -5.25 -3.32
C GLN A 88 -0.85 -5.17 -4.80
N VAL A 89 -0.16 -4.10 -5.21
CA VAL A 89 0.05 -3.83 -6.63
C VAL A 89 1.06 -4.81 -7.22
N LYS A 90 2.26 -4.98 -6.63
CA LYS A 90 3.26 -5.92 -7.18
C LYS A 90 2.78 -7.37 -7.23
N ASN A 91 1.98 -7.83 -6.27
CA ASN A 91 1.45 -9.20 -6.28
C ASN A 91 0.43 -9.43 -7.39
N VAL A 92 -0.54 -8.52 -7.56
CA VAL A 92 -1.49 -8.57 -8.69
C VAL A 92 -0.73 -8.52 -10.02
N MET A 93 0.29 -7.66 -10.10
CA MET A 93 1.05 -7.51 -11.33
C MET A 93 2.01 -8.64 -11.61
N LYS A 94 2.48 -9.45 -10.65
CA LYS A 94 3.26 -10.66 -10.97
C LYS A 94 2.49 -11.58 -11.91
N ASN A 95 1.19 -11.75 -11.69
CA ASN A 95 0.34 -12.59 -12.51
C ASN A 95 0.09 -11.98 -13.91
N ILE A 96 0.03 -10.65 -14.01
CA ILE A 96 -0.20 -9.92 -15.27
C ILE A 96 1.11 -9.72 -16.07
N MET A 97 2.22 -9.44 -15.39
CA MET A 97 3.56 -9.21 -15.94
C MET A 97 4.21 -10.47 -16.51
N ALA A 98 3.78 -11.67 -16.10
CA ALA A 98 4.25 -12.92 -16.70
C ALA A 98 4.04 -12.95 -18.23
N GLY A 99 3.13 -12.12 -18.77
CA GLY A 99 2.93 -11.92 -20.21
C GLY A 99 3.36 -10.55 -20.77
N LEU A 100 3.80 -9.58 -19.94
CA LEU A 100 4.10 -8.21 -20.37
C LEU A 100 5.54 -7.82 -20.00
N GLN A 101 6.36 -7.41 -20.97
CA GLN A 101 7.70 -6.85 -20.75
C GLN A 101 7.63 -5.39 -20.22
N GLN A 102 6.81 -5.12 -19.21
CA GLN A 102 6.66 -3.82 -18.60
C GLN A 102 7.01 -3.92 -17.11
N THR A 103 7.78 -2.96 -16.58
CA THR A 103 8.20 -2.94 -15.17
C THR A 103 7.48 -1.85 -14.36
N ASN A 104 6.87 -0.87 -15.03
CA ASN A 104 6.12 0.20 -14.36
C ASN A 104 4.72 -0.30 -13.98
N SER A 105 4.48 -0.29 -12.67
CA SER A 105 3.26 -0.78 -12.05
C SER A 105 1.97 -0.14 -12.55
N GLU A 106 2.00 1.17 -12.71
CA GLU A 106 0.87 1.96 -13.20
C GLU A 106 0.53 1.58 -14.65
N LYS A 107 1.54 1.45 -15.50
CA LYS A 107 1.35 1.11 -16.92
C LYS A 107 0.76 -0.29 -17.10
N ILE A 108 1.20 -1.26 -16.29
CA ILE A 108 0.67 -2.63 -16.32
C ILE A 108 -0.81 -2.62 -15.95
N LEU A 109 -1.17 -1.97 -14.85
CA LEU A 109 -2.55 -1.90 -14.39
C LEU A 109 -3.43 -1.17 -15.41
N LEU A 110 -2.94 -0.08 -16.01
CA LEU A 110 -3.66 0.66 -17.05
C LEU A 110 -3.88 -0.21 -18.29
N SER A 111 -2.87 -0.98 -18.71
CA SER A 111 -2.97 -1.93 -19.82
C SER A 111 -4.03 -3.00 -19.55
N TRP A 112 -4.04 -3.57 -18.34
CA TRP A 112 -5.03 -4.57 -17.94
C TRP A 112 -6.46 -4.00 -17.96
N VAL A 113 -6.67 -2.79 -17.43
CA VAL A 113 -7.99 -2.15 -17.47
C VAL A 113 -8.44 -1.95 -18.92
N ARG A 114 -7.57 -1.39 -19.78
CA ARG A 114 -7.90 -1.17 -21.20
C ARG A 114 -8.21 -2.46 -21.94
N GLN A 115 -7.48 -3.54 -21.65
CA GLN A 115 -7.74 -4.84 -22.26
C GLN A 115 -9.09 -5.42 -21.81
N SER A 116 -9.43 -5.25 -20.53
CA SER A 116 -10.69 -5.71 -19.94
C SER A 116 -11.89 -4.93 -20.47
N THR A 117 -11.73 -3.61 -20.68
CA THR A 117 -12.80 -2.73 -21.15
C THR A 117 -12.81 -2.51 -22.66
N ARG A 118 -12.03 -3.28 -23.44
CA ARG A 118 -11.89 -3.08 -24.90
C ARG A 118 -13.19 -3.16 -25.70
N ASN A 119 -14.18 -3.88 -25.17
CA ASN A 119 -15.48 -4.12 -25.82
C ASN A 119 -16.55 -3.09 -25.42
N TYR A 120 -16.20 -2.02 -24.69
CA TYR A 120 -17.14 -0.99 -24.24
C TYR A 120 -16.79 0.34 -24.93
N PRO A 121 -17.45 0.69 -26.04
CA PRO A 121 -17.10 1.87 -26.84
C PRO A 121 -17.15 3.19 -26.05
N GLN A 122 -18.02 3.26 -25.04
CA GLN A 122 -18.17 4.42 -24.15
C GLN A 122 -17.09 4.53 -23.07
N VAL A 123 -16.16 3.55 -22.97
CA VAL A 123 -15.12 3.53 -21.94
C VAL A 123 -13.74 3.67 -22.57
N ASN A 124 -13.04 4.75 -22.21
CA ASN A 124 -11.65 4.96 -22.61
C ASN A 124 -10.78 5.32 -21.40
N VAL A 125 -10.09 4.32 -20.84
CA VAL A 125 -9.23 4.52 -19.66
C VAL A 125 -7.81 4.89 -20.07
N ILE A 126 -7.38 6.11 -19.73
CA ILE A 126 -6.04 6.63 -20.04
C ILE A 126 -5.23 7.03 -18.80
N ASN A 127 -5.87 7.12 -17.63
CA ASN A 127 -5.24 7.45 -16.35
C ASN A 127 -6.04 6.87 -15.15
N PHE A 128 -5.52 7.03 -13.92
CA PHE A 128 -6.21 6.64 -12.68
C PHE A 128 -6.90 7.81 -11.96
N THR A 129 -7.25 8.86 -12.70
CA THR A 129 -7.94 10.05 -12.15
C THR A 129 -9.22 10.34 -12.93
N THR A 130 -9.16 11.19 -13.95
CA THR A 130 -10.34 11.66 -14.71
C THR A 130 -11.03 10.56 -15.51
N SER A 131 -10.34 9.48 -15.87
CA SER A 131 -10.94 8.36 -16.61
C SER A 131 -11.97 7.56 -15.80
N TRP A 132 -12.08 7.81 -14.49
CA TRP A 132 -12.94 7.06 -13.57
C TRP A 132 -14.08 7.90 -12.99
N SER A 133 -14.12 9.21 -13.28
CA SER A 133 -15.03 10.14 -12.61
C SER A 133 -16.50 9.98 -13.01
N ASP A 134 -16.77 9.44 -14.20
CA ASP A 134 -18.14 9.17 -14.68
C ASP A 134 -18.68 7.80 -14.22
N GLY A 135 -17.84 6.97 -13.60
CA GLY A 135 -18.16 5.63 -13.14
C GLY A 135 -18.30 4.57 -14.23
N LEU A 136 -18.20 4.90 -15.52
CA LEU A 136 -18.37 3.94 -16.61
C LEU A 136 -17.23 2.91 -16.64
N ALA A 137 -15.99 3.37 -16.43
CA ALA A 137 -14.81 2.50 -16.38
C ALA A 137 -14.92 1.41 -15.31
N LEU A 138 -15.40 1.77 -14.11
CA LEU A 138 -15.60 0.83 -13.01
C LEU A 138 -16.67 -0.20 -13.34
N ASN A 139 -17.82 0.23 -13.87
CA ASN A 139 -18.92 -0.67 -14.23
C ASN A 139 -18.52 -1.64 -15.34
N ALA A 140 -17.85 -1.16 -16.40
CA ALA A 140 -17.38 -2.00 -17.49
C ALA A 140 -16.37 -3.04 -17.03
N LEU A 141 -15.48 -2.69 -16.11
CA LEU A 141 -14.47 -3.61 -15.57
C LEU A 141 -15.10 -4.75 -14.73
N ILE A 142 -16.15 -4.45 -13.97
CA ILE A 142 -16.92 -5.46 -13.23
C ILE A 142 -17.67 -6.36 -14.22
N HIS A 143 -18.33 -5.77 -15.21
CA HIS A 143 -19.09 -6.51 -16.22
C HIS A 143 -18.20 -7.41 -17.10
N SER A 144 -16.94 -7.05 -17.33
CA SER A 144 -16.03 -7.87 -18.15
C SER A 144 -15.54 -9.16 -17.48
N HIS A 145 -15.73 -9.31 -16.16
CA HIS A 145 -15.26 -10.46 -15.37
C HIS A 145 -16.41 -11.24 -14.71
N ARG A 146 -17.66 -10.93 -15.07
CA ARG A 146 -18.86 -11.68 -14.70
C ARG A 146 -19.35 -12.49 -15.90
#